data_AF-A0A419ASD2-F1
#
_entry.id   AF-A0A419ASD2-F1
#
_cell.length_a   1.000
_cell.length_b   1.000
_cell.length_c   1.000
_cell.angle_alpha   90.00
_cell.angle_beta   90.00
_cell.angle_gamma   90.00
#
_symmetry.space_group_name_H-M   'P 1'
#
loop_
_entity.id
_entity.type
_entity.pdbx_description
1 polymer ?
#
loop_
_entity_poly.entity_id
_entity_poly.type
_entity_poly.pdbx_seq_one_letter_code
_entity_poly.pdbx_strand_id
1 'polypeptide(L)'
;MIQLHATHKLFSRLPLNDSSQFAVTPRSQWLFTQPTVDINPLSNWHGNLITLQRRNCVLLVHDVTRFPLVLPALIKKDFTELNDYFTDSFINTLLKCGAGEEQLNAAQHYLRPLQVDTQCSRSVQGTLNQMKGDIEHAVWFDNLKVAELSGYSLSQLLADRPCSVKDRGYLWPQKEMLSLLSRLTVL
;
A
#
# COMPACT_ATOMS: atom_id res chain seq x y z
N MET A 1 8.00 -13.20 0.43
CA MET A 1 6.80 -12.54 -0.14
C MET A 1 6.37 -11.39 0.77
N ILE A 2 5.48 -10.51 0.31
CA ILE A 2 4.76 -9.53 1.12
C ILE A 2 3.29 -9.98 1.18
N GLN A 3 2.73 -10.16 2.37
CA GLN A 3 1.32 -10.52 2.51
C GLN A 3 0.40 -9.32 2.30
N LEU A 4 -0.63 -9.50 1.48
CA LEU A 4 -1.72 -8.56 1.24
C LEU A 4 -3.06 -9.22 1.56
N HIS A 5 -3.69 -8.75 2.63
CA HIS A 5 -5.03 -9.13 3.05
C HIS A 5 -6.05 -8.26 2.31
N ALA A 6 -6.61 -8.77 1.22
CA ALA A 6 -7.56 -8.06 0.38
C ALA A 6 -9.01 -8.26 0.87
N THR A 7 -9.84 -7.21 0.82
CA THR A 7 -11.29 -7.41 0.93
C THR A 7 -11.76 -8.34 -0.18
N HIS A 8 -12.84 -9.12 0.03
CA HIS A 8 -13.41 -9.98 -1.01
C HIS A 8 -13.71 -9.22 -2.32
N LYS A 9 -14.09 -7.94 -2.20
CA LYS A 9 -14.31 -7.04 -3.34
C LYS A 9 -13.03 -6.80 -4.15
N LEU A 10 -11.88 -6.60 -3.49
CA LEU A 10 -10.60 -6.47 -4.18
C LEU A 10 -10.13 -7.83 -4.70
N PHE A 11 -10.14 -8.86 -3.86
CA PHE A 11 -9.65 -10.20 -4.18
C PHE A 11 -10.26 -10.75 -5.47
N SER A 12 -11.59 -10.62 -5.64
CA SER A 12 -12.31 -11.06 -6.85
C SER A 12 -11.93 -10.35 -8.16
N ARG A 13 -11.15 -9.27 -8.10
CA ARG A 13 -10.63 -8.55 -9.28
C ARG A 13 -9.19 -8.90 -9.62
N LEU A 14 -8.48 -9.61 -8.74
CA LEU A 14 -7.07 -9.89 -8.90
C LEU A 14 -6.86 -11.13 -9.78
N PRO A 15 -5.99 -11.06 -10.81
CA PRO A 15 -5.66 -12.19 -11.67
C PRO A 15 -4.61 -13.09 -10.98
N LEU A 16 -5.03 -13.78 -9.92
CA LEU A 16 -4.17 -14.64 -9.11
C LEU A 16 -4.15 -16.08 -9.63
N ASN A 17 -3.04 -16.77 -9.43
CA ASN A 17 -2.92 -18.21 -9.62
C ASN A 17 -3.41 -19.00 -8.39
N ASP A 18 -3.34 -20.33 -8.44
CA ASP A 18 -3.78 -21.23 -7.36
C ASP A 18 -2.99 -21.06 -6.04
N SER A 19 -1.83 -20.41 -6.09
CA SER A 19 -1.02 -20.05 -4.91
C SER A 19 -1.31 -18.63 -4.38
N SER A 20 -2.37 -18.01 -4.87
CA SER A 20 -2.77 -16.63 -4.58
C SER A 20 -1.69 -15.59 -4.87
N GLN A 21 -0.95 -15.78 -5.96
CA GLN A 21 0.10 -14.88 -6.44
C GLN A 21 -0.21 -14.37 -7.85
N PHE A 22 0.32 -13.19 -8.18
CA PHE A 22 0.28 -12.66 -9.54
C PHE A 22 1.24 -13.40 -10.45
N ALA A 23 0.92 -13.46 -11.75
CA ALA A 23 1.89 -13.88 -12.76
C ALA A 23 3.09 -12.91 -12.79
N VAL A 24 4.27 -13.45 -13.13
CA VAL A 24 5.47 -12.64 -13.31
C VAL A 24 5.35 -11.81 -14.58
N THR A 25 5.69 -10.53 -14.50
CA THR A 25 5.73 -9.60 -15.63
C THR A 25 7.13 -9.02 -15.80
N PRO A 26 7.51 -8.46 -16.97
CA PRO A 26 8.81 -7.81 -17.12
C PRO A 26 9.10 -6.74 -16.07
N ARG A 27 8.07 -6.03 -15.59
CA ARG A 27 8.20 -4.98 -14.57
C ARG A 27 8.33 -5.50 -13.14
N SER A 28 7.80 -6.69 -12.87
CA SER A 28 7.85 -7.32 -11.55
C SER A 28 8.89 -8.44 -11.42
N GLN A 29 9.52 -8.87 -12.52
CA GLN A 29 10.48 -9.98 -12.57
C GLN A 29 11.58 -9.89 -11.50
N TRP A 30 12.10 -8.68 -11.28
CA TRP A 30 13.17 -8.44 -10.32
C TRP A 30 12.75 -8.74 -8.88
N LEU A 31 11.46 -8.61 -8.51
CA LEU A 31 10.96 -8.98 -7.18
C LEU A 31 11.09 -10.48 -6.93
N PHE A 32 10.90 -11.30 -7.98
CA PHE A 32 10.95 -12.77 -7.89
C PHE A 32 12.38 -13.31 -7.87
N THR A 33 13.37 -12.52 -8.30
CA THR A 33 14.79 -12.88 -8.26
C THR A 33 15.48 -12.46 -6.96
N GLN A 34 14.80 -11.71 -6.10
CA GLN A 34 15.35 -11.32 -4.79
C GLN A 34 15.52 -12.56 -3.88
N PRO A 35 16.58 -12.61 -3.05
CA PRO A 35 16.75 -13.67 -2.06
C PRO A 35 15.54 -13.81 -1.14
N THR A 36 15.24 -15.03 -0.72
CA THR A 36 14.19 -15.28 0.28
C THR A 36 14.53 -14.60 1.60
N VAL A 37 13.50 -14.09 2.29
CA VAL A 37 13.61 -13.52 3.62
C VAL A 37 12.63 -14.28 4.50
N ASP A 38 13.09 -14.79 5.64
CA ASP A 38 12.27 -15.59 6.55
C ASP A 38 11.10 -14.78 7.12
N ILE A 39 11.39 -13.56 7.59
CA ILE A 39 10.40 -12.62 8.11
C ILE A 39 10.55 -11.30 7.34
N ASN A 40 9.51 -10.95 6.57
CA ASN A 40 9.50 -9.68 5.85
C ASN A 40 8.83 -8.59 6.70
N PRO A 41 9.58 -7.58 7.18
CA PRO A 41 9.04 -6.49 8.00
C PRO A 41 8.09 -5.56 7.24
N LEU A 42 8.10 -5.60 5.90
CA LEU A 42 7.14 -4.89 5.04
C LEU A 42 5.90 -5.72 4.72
N SER A 43 5.73 -6.90 5.31
CA SER A 43 4.56 -7.74 5.13
C SER A 43 3.34 -7.21 5.89
N ASN A 44 2.16 -7.78 5.61
CA ASN A 44 0.89 -7.51 6.28
C ASN A 44 0.29 -6.16 5.88
N TRP A 45 -0.14 -6.08 4.63
CA TRP A 45 -0.95 -4.98 4.11
C TRP A 45 -2.42 -5.36 4.08
N HIS A 46 -3.30 -4.39 4.23
CA HIS A 46 -4.73 -4.57 4.01
C HIS A 46 -5.18 -3.75 2.81
N GLY A 47 -5.86 -4.37 1.85
CA GLY A 47 -6.27 -3.74 0.61
C GLY A 47 -7.78 -3.69 0.41
N ASN A 48 -8.29 -2.57 -0.07
CA ASN A 48 -9.69 -2.41 -0.45
C ASN A 48 -9.84 -1.79 -1.85
N LEU A 49 -10.86 -2.27 -2.59
CA LEU A 49 -11.25 -1.70 -3.86
C LEU A 49 -12.34 -0.64 -3.64
N ILE A 50 -11.98 0.62 -3.80
CA ILE A 50 -12.90 1.75 -3.72
C ILE A 50 -13.22 2.29 -5.12
N THR A 51 -14.30 3.05 -5.23
CA THR A 51 -14.72 3.65 -6.49
C THR A 51 -14.83 5.16 -6.29
N LEU A 52 -13.98 5.93 -6.96
CA LEU A 52 -13.95 7.39 -6.88
C LEU A 52 -14.17 7.94 -8.29
N GLN A 53 -15.13 8.87 -8.45
CA GLN A 53 -15.49 9.44 -9.76
C GLN A 53 -15.69 8.36 -10.85
N ARG A 54 -16.39 7.26 -10.49
CA ARG A 54 -16.66 6.09 -11.35
C ARG A 54 -15.40 5.32 -11.83
N ARG A 55 -14.26 5.51 -11.18
CA ARG A 55 -13.01 4.80 -11.47
C ARG A 55 -12.64 3.90 -10.32
N ASN A 56 -12.06 2.75 -10.63
CA ASN A 56 -11.55 1.85 -9.60
C ASN A 56 -10.27 2.44 -9.01
N CYS A 57 -10.18 2.45 -7.69
CA CYS A 57 -8.95 2.78 -6.98
C CYS A 57 -8.68 1.69 -5.95
N VAL A 58 -7.41 1.38 -5.72
CA VAL A 58 -7.00 0.47 -4.65
C VAL A 58 -6.40 1.30 -3.53
N LEU A 59 -6.95 1.13 -2.33
CA LEU A 59 -6.41 1.70 -1.10
C LEU A 59 -5.76 0.56 -0.30
N LEU A 60 -4.48 0.70 0.00
CA LEU A 60 -3.72 -0.23 0.82
C LEU A 60 -3.28 0.46 2.12
N VAL A 61 -3.24 -0.29 3.22
CA VAL A 61 -2.77 0.20 4.52
C VAL A 61 -1.88 -0.86 5.15
N HIS A 62 -0.64 -0.49 5.49
CA HIS A 62 0.26 -1.37 6.22
C HIS A 62 -0.26 -1.61 7.65
N ASP A 63 -0.27 -2.86 8.12
CA ASP A 63 -0.91 -3.19 9.39
C ASP A 63 -0.21 -2.52 10.59
N VAL A 64 1.11 -2.62 10.70
CA VAL A 64 1.78 -2.12 11.91
C VAL A 64 1.79 -0.59 11.98
N THR A 65 2.10 0.06 10.86
CA THR A 65 2.36 1.51 10.78
C THR A 65 1.15 2.34 10.36
N ARG A 66 0.09 1.69 9.85
CA ARG A 66 -1.03 2.34 9.15
C ARG A 66 -0.63 3.15 7.92
N PHE A 67 0.57 2.95 7.37
CA PHE A 67 1.05 3.67 6.20
C PHE A 67 0.15 3.38 4.98
N PRO A 68 -0.43 4.40 4.36
CA PRO A 68 -1.37 4.23 3.26
C PRO A 68 -0.69 4.28 1.90
N LEU A 69 -1.25 3.53 0.93
CA LEU A 69 -0.97 3.68 -0.50
C LEU A 69 -2.29 3.78 -1.27
N VAL A 70 -2.35 4.72 -2.20
CA VAL A 70 -3.50 4.96 -3.08
C VAL A 70 -3.07 4.74 -4.51
N LEU A 71 -3.70 3.77 -5.17
CA LEU A 71 -3.53 3.47 -6.60
C LEU A 71 -4.78 3.96 -7.34
N PRO A 72 -4.77 5.17 -7.92
CA PRO A 72 -5.95 5.76 -8.53
C PRO A 72 -6.20 5.21 -9.94
N ALA A 73 -7.47 5.22 -10.34
CA ALA A 73 -7.92 5.05 -11.73
C ALA A 73 -7.49 3.76 -12.46
N LEU A 74 -7.33 2.65 -11.73
CA LEU A 74 -6.93 1.36 -12.31
C LEU A 74 -7.98 0.80 -13.27
N ILE A 75 -7.52 0.34 -14.43
CA ILE A 75 -8.30 -0.45 -15.37
C ILE A 75 -7.91 -1.94 -15.30
N LYS A 76 -8.65 -2.82 -15.99
CA LYS A 76 -8.48 -4.28 -15.87
C LYS A 76 -7.03 -4.75 -16.08
N LYS A 77 -6.34 -4.17 -17.07
CA LYS A 77 -4.94 -4.52 -17.38
C LYS A 77 -3.96 -4.08 -16.27
N ASP A 78 -4.32 -3.12 -15.44
CA ASP A 78 -3.41 -2.62 -14.42
C ASP A 78 -3.36 -3.58 -13.22
N PHE A 79 -4.45 -4.34 -12.98
CA PHE A 79 -4.49 -5.37 -11.93
C PHE A 79 -3.54 -6.54 -12.19
N THR A 80 -3.12 -6.80 -13.44
CA THR A 80 -2.08 -7.81 -13.72
C THR A 80 -0.70 -7.34 -13.30
N GLU A 81 -0.52 -6.04 -13.08
CA GLU A 81 0.76 -5.38 -12.81
C GLU A 81 0.79 -4.83 -11.38
N LEU A 82 -0.06 -5.34 -10.49
CA LEU A 82 -0.24 -4.76 -9.15
C LEU A 82 1.04 -4.82 -8.30
N ASN A 83 1.92 -5.78 -8.53
CA ASN A 83 3.26 -5.81 -7.92
C ASN A 83 4.06 -4.53 -8.25
N ASP A 84 4.08 -4.13 -9.52
CA ASP A 84 4.77 -2.94 -10.00
C ASP A 84 4.13 -1.67 -9.42
N TYR A 85 2.80 -1.55 -9.51
CA TYR A 85 2.06 -0.41 -8.94
C TYR A 85 2.23 -0.29 -7.42
N PHE A 86 2.29 -1.41 -6.70
CA PHE A 86 2.56 -1.41 -5.27
C PHE A 86 3.95 -0.85 -4.98
N THR A 87 4.99 -1.35 -5.65
CA THR A 87 6.36 -0.86 -5.46
C THR A 87 6.50 0.60 -5.82
N ASP A 88 6.02 1.00 -7.01
CA ASP A 88 6.09 2.38 -7.47
C ASP A 88 5.39 3.33 -6.50
N SER A 89 4.18 2.99 -6.07
CA SER A 89 3.44 3.79 -5.09
C SER A 89 4.15 3.84 -3.74
N PHE A 90 4.71 2.72 -3.26
CA PHE A 90 5.41 2.67 -1.98
C PHE A 90 6.64 3.57 -1.98
N ILE A 91 7.53 3.41 -2.96
CA ILE A 91 8.78 4.18 -3.04
C ILE A 91 8.50 5.68 -3.26
N ASN A 92 7.59 6.04 -4.18
CA ASN A 92 7.26 7.45 -4.40
C ASN A 92 6.57 8.10 -3.20
N THR A 93 5.77 7.34 -2.44
CA THR A 93 5.16 7.87 -1.20
C THR A 93 6.22 8.07 -0.12
N LEU A 94 7.18 7.14 0.03
CA LEU A 94 8.30 7.31 0.95
C LEU A 94 9.14 8.56 0.62
N LEU A 95 9.47 8.75 -0.66
CA LEU A 95 10.16 9.96 -1.14
C LEU A 95 9.39 11.23 -0.77
N LYS A 96 8.07 11.24 -0.99
CA LYS A 96 7.21 12.37 -0.59
C LYS A 96 7.12 12.59 0.91
N CYS A 97 7.22 11.53 1.71
CA CYS A 97 7.31 11.61 3.17
C CYS A 97 8.69 12.05 3.68
N GLY A 98 9.66 12.29 2.79
CA GLY A 98 11.01 12.72 3.15
C GLY A 98 11.95 11.58 3.55
N ALA A 99 11.73 10.36 3.03
CA ALA A 99 12.64 9.25 3.27
C ALA A 99 14.06 9.55 2.76
N GLY A 100 15.06 9.28 3.61
CA GLY A 100 16.48 9.36 3.24
C GLY A 100 16.97 8.11 2.50
N GLU A 101 18.20 8.18 1.98
CA GLU A 101 18.81 7.11 1.18
C GLU A 101 18.83 5.76 1.92
N GLU A 102 19.23 5.73 3.19
CA GLU A 102 19.26 4.48 3.97
C GLU A 102 17.87 3.83 4.08
N GLN A 103 16.83 4.63 4.30
CA GLN A 103 15.45 4.14 4.40
C GLN A 103 14.93 3.59 3.07
N LEU A 104 15.31 4.24 1.95
CA LEU A 104 14.95 3.78 0.61
C LEU A 104 15.70 2.49 0.25
N ASN A 105 16.96 2.37 0.62
CA ASN A 105 17.75 1.15 0.44
C ASN A 105 17.16 -0.01 1.25
N ALA A 106 16.77 0.24 2.50
CA ALA A 106 16.06 -0.76 3.32
C ALA A 106 14.72 -1.15 2.68
N ALA A 107 13.93 -0.18 2.22
CA ALA A 107 12.67 -0.47 1.53
C ALA A 107 12.89 -1.36 0.31
N GLN A 108 13.86 -1.01 -0.54
CA GLN A 108 14.20 -1.78 -1.74
C GLN A 108 14.69 -3.19 -1.41
N HIS A 109 15.50 -3.34 -0.36
CA HIS A 109 16.02 -4.63 0.10
C HIS A 109 14.90 -5.61 0.48
N TYR A 110 13.82 -5.13 1.11
CA TYR A 110 12.72 -5.97 1.61
C TYR A 110 11.53 -6.11 0.65
N LEU A 111 11.51 -5.42 -0.49
CA LEU A 111 10.47 -5.58 -1.49
C LEU A 111 10.46 -6.99 -2.07
N ARG A 112 9.31 -7.66 -2.00
CA ARG A 112 9.07 -9.01 -2.53
C ARG A 112 7.70 -9.04 -3.22
N PRO A 113 7.41 -10.04 -4.07
CA PRO A 113 6.10 -10.16 -4.69
C PRO A 113 4.99 -10.27 -3.65
N LEU A 114 3.82 -9.74 -4.00
CA LEU A 114 2.61 -9.83 -3.21
C LEU A 114 2.07 -11.26 -3.23
N GLN A 115 1.74 -11.77 -2.05
CA GLN A 115 0.91 -12.94 -1.84
C GLN A 115 -0.38 -12.49 -1.19
N VAL A 116 -1.53 -12.94 -1.72
CA VAL A 116 -2.81 -12.33 -1.38
C VAL A 116 -3.71 -13.33 -0.66
N ASP A 117 -4.40 -12.89 0.38
CA ASP A 117 -5.48 -13.63 1.02
C ASP A 117 -6.68 -12.71 1.30
N THR A 118 -7.66 -13.20 2.05
CA THR A 118 -8.82 -12.41 2.51
C THR A 118 -8.91 -12.26 4.03
N GLN A 119 -7.80 -12.44 4.75
CA GLN A 119 -7.72 -12.40 6.22
C GLN A 119 -7.63 -10.96 6.73
N CYS A 120 -8.68 -10.16 6.50
CA CYS A 120 -8.67 -8.76 6.89
C CYS A 120 -8.97 -8.55 8.39
N SER A 121 -8.08 -7.87 9.11
CA SER A 121 -8.29 -7.47 10.51
C SER A 121 -9.33 -6.35 10.62
N ARG A 122 -10.28 -6.49 11.57
CA ARG A 122 -11.35 -5.50 11.82
C ARG A 122 -10.81 -4.11 12.17
N SER A 123 -9.68 -4.03 12.88
CA SER A 123 -9.06 -2.75 13.22
C SER A 123 -8.60 -2.01 11.97
N VAL A 124 -7.92 -2.71 11.05
CA VAL A 124 -7.38 -2.09 9.83
C VAL A 124 -8.49 -1.77 8.83
N GLN A 125 -9.54 -2.59 8.78
CA GLN A 125 -10.74 -2.26 8.02
C GLN A 125 -11.38 -0.95 8.50
N GLY A 126 -11.37 -0.68 9.81
CA GLY A 126 -11.74 0.62 10.37
C GLY A 126 -10.89 1.76 9.82
N THR A 127 -9.56 1.60 9.83
CA THR A 127 -8.63 2.58 9.24
C THR A 127 -8.87 2.78 7.74
N LEU A 128 -9.06 1.71 6.98
CA LEU A 128 -9.38 1.75 5.55
C LEU A 128 -10.66 2.54 5.28
N ASN A 129 -11.70 2.35 6.08
CA ASN A 129 -12.96 3.07 5.92
C ASN A 129 -12.81 4.56 6.24
N GLN A 130 -12.02 4.91 7.27
CA GLN A 130 -11.75 6.31 7.59
C GLN A 130 -10.95 6.98 6.48
N MET A 131 -9.83 6.37 6.04
CA MET A 131 -9.01 6.87 4.93
C MET A 131 -9.80 7.00 3.63
N LYS A 132 -10.71 6.07 3.34
CA LYS A 132 -11.64 6.19 2.21
C LYS A 132 -12.45 7.49 2.31
N GLY A 133 -13.05 7.78 3.47
CA GLY A 133 -13.80 9.02 3.68
C GLY A 133 -12.96 10.27 3.50
N ASP A 134 -11.71 10.26 3.98
CA ASP A 134 -10.78 11.38 3.81
C ASP A 134 -10.42 11.61 2.34
N ILE A 135 -10.20 10.53 1.57
CA ILE A 135 -9.98 10.64 0.12
C ILE A 135 -11.21 11.20 -0.58
N GLU A 136 -12.41 10.72 -0.24
CA GLU A 136 -13.67 11.21 -0.80
C GLU A 136 -13.84 12.71 -0.53
N HIS A 137 -13.52 13.15 0.70
CA HIS A 137 -13.52 14.57 1.07
C HIS A 137 -12.48 15.37 0.29
N ALA A 138 -11.22 14.93 0.23
CA ALA A 138 -10.16 15.64 -0.49
C ALA A 138 -10.48 15.76 -1.99
N VAL A 139 -10.94 14.68 -2.62
CA VAL A 139 -11.33 14.67 -4.04
C VAL A 139 -12.46 15.65 -4.33
N TRP A 140 -13.45 15.74 -3.43
CA TRP A 140 -14.57 16.66 -3.59
C TRP A 140 -14.19 18.11 -3.30
N PHE A 141 -13.54 18.37 -2.17
CA PHE A 141 -13.21 19.72 -1.68
C PHE A 141 -12.17 20.41 -2.56
N ASP A 142 -11.09 19.71 -2.92
CA ASP A 142 -10.01 20.25 -3.74
C ASP A 142 -10.29 20.12 -5.26
N ASN A 143 -11.51 19.68 -5.63
CA ASN A 143 -11.94 19.44 -7.01
C ASN A 143 -10.94 18.62 -7.83
N LEU A 144 -10.35 17.59 -7.20
CA LEU A 144 -9.31 16.78 -7.81
C LEU A 144 -9.92 15.83 -8.83
N LYS A 145 -9.28 15.70 -9.99
CA LYS A 145 -9.67 14.70 -10.98
C LYS A 145 -8.89 13.42 -10.72
N VAL A 146 -9.59 12.35 -10.35
CA VAL A 146 -8.98 11.05 -10.00
C VAL A 146 -8.11 10.49 -11.13
N ALA A 147 -8.44 10.81 -12.40
CA ALA A 147 -7.65 10.40 -13.56
C ALA A 147 -6.29 11.11 -13.69
N GLU A 148 -6.13 12.28 -13.06
CA GLU A 148 -4.94 13.13 -13.14
C GLU A 148 -4.14 13.09 -11.81
N LEU A 149 -4.60 12.30 -10.82
CA LEU A 149 -3.97 12.21 -9.51
C LEU A 149 -2.66 11.43 -9.55
N SER A 150 -1.63 12.01 -8.95
CA SER A 150 -0.50 11.23 -8.45
C SER A 150 -0.92 10.51 -7.16
N GLY A 151 -1.11 9.20 -7.23
CA GLY A 151 -1.52 8.38 -6.08
C GLY A 151 -0.66 8.58 -4.84
N TYR A 152 0.65 8.79 -5.02
CA TYR A 152 1.60 9.05 -3.94
C TYR A 152 1.39 10.40 -3.21
N SER A 153 0.76 11.41 -3.83
CA SER A 153 0.42 12.66 -3.13
C SER A 153 -0.75 12.46 -2.17
N LEU A 154 -1.79 11.73 -2.59
CA LEU A 154 -2.87 11.34 -1.68
C LEU A 154 -2.36 10.41 -0.59
N SER A 155 -1.46 9.49 -0.93
CA SER A 155 -0.85 8.59 0.03
C SER A 155 -0.08 9.37 1.10
N GLN A 156 0.74 10.35 0.71
CA GLN A 156 1.45 11.20 1.67
C GLN A 156 0.50 12.04 2.53
N LEU A 157 -0.56 12.64 1.95
CA LEU A 157 -1.57 13.38 2.70
C LEU A 157 -2.20 12.51 3.80
N LEU A 158 -2.55 11.26 3.46
CA LEU A 158 -3.10 10.31 4.43
C LEU A 158 -2.05 9.81 5.44
N ALA A 159 -0.78 9.81 5.06
CA ALA A 159 0.32 9.40 5.93
C ALA A 159 0.71 10.50 6.95
N ASP A 160 0.41 11.77 6.64
CA ASP A 160 0.71 12.94 7.48
C ASP A 160 -0.45 13.37 8.39
N ARG A 161 -1.34 12.42 8.73
CA ARG A 161 -2.41 12.65 9.71
C ARG A 161 -2.38 11.61 10.82
N PRO A 162 -2.78 11.97 12.05
CA PRO A 162 -2.87 10.99 13.12
C PRO A 162 -3.91 9.92 12.80
N CYS A 163 -3.59 8.68 13.15
CA CYS A 163 -4.50 7.54 13.12
C CYS A 163 -4.64 6.99 14.54
N SER A 164 -5.87 6.85 15.01
CA SER A 164 -6.14 6.18 16.27
C SER A 164 -6.03 4.66 16.10
N VAL A 165 -5.32 4.03 17.02
CA VAL A 165 -5.21 2.58 17.11
C VAL A 165 -5.59 2.20 18.53
N LYS A 166 -6.56 1.29 18.65
CA LYS A 166 -7.01 0.78 19.95
C LYS A 166 -5.80 0.31 20.75
N ASP A 167 -5.74 0.70 22.02
CA ASP A 167 -4.68 0.33 22.97
C ASP A 167 -3.26 0.90 22.67
N ARG A 168 -3.05 1.58 21.54
CA ARG A 168 -1.79 2.27 21.19
C ARG A 168 -1.90 3.79 21.12
N GLY A 169 -3.11 4.35 21.24
CA GLY A 169 -3.34 5.80 21.16
C GLY A 169 -3.31 6.30 19.72
N TYR A 170 -2.64 7.44 19.49
CA TYR A 170 -2.48 8.03 18.16
C TYR A 170 -1.07 7.79 17.63
N LEU A 171 -0.98 7.40 16.37
CA LEU A 171 0.28 7.32 15.64
C LEU A 171 0.23 8.17 14.36
N TRP A 172 1.39 8.56 13.85
CA TRP A 172 1.52 9.22 12.55
C TRP A 172 2.10 8.21 11.56
N PRO A 173 1.33 7.76 10.56
CA PRO A 173 1.74 6.67 9.69
C PRO A 173 3.09 6.90 9.01
N GLN A 174 3.36 8.13 8.55
CA GLN A 174 4.65 8.46 7.94
C GLN A 174 5.80 8.28 8.94
N LYS A 175 5.66 8.75 10.18
CA LYS A 175 6.70 8.64 11.20
C LYS A 175 6.94 7.18 11.58
N GLU A 176 5.88 6.39 11.70
CA GLU A 176 5.97 4.95 12.02
C GLU A 176 6.66 4.15 10.90
N MET A 177 6.34 4.42 9.63
CA MET A 177 6.97 3.74 8.49
C MET A 177 8.44 4.13 8.35
N LEU A 178 8.77 5.41 8.44
CA LEU A 178 10.15 5.87 8.40
C LEU A 178 10.97 5.32 9.57
N SER A 179 10.40 5.27 10.78
CA SER A 179 11.03 4.64 11.95
C SER A 179 11.20 3.12 11.80
N LEU A 180 10.24 2.44 11.17
CA LEU A 180 10.39 1.03 10.82
C LEU A 180 11.58 0.83 9.89
N LEU A 181 11.66 1.58 8.79
CA LEU A 181 12.75 1.48 7.82
C LEU A 181 14.11 1.81 8.44
N SER A 182 14.22 2.85 9.27
CA SER A 182 15.47 3.20 9.98
C SER A 182 15.94 2.12 10.95
N ARG A 183 15.06 1.26 11.48
CA ARG A 183 15.49 0.14 12.33
C ARG A 183 16.03 -1.03 11.52
N LEU A 184 15.66 -1.11 10.24
CA LEU A 184 16.09 -2.16 9.32
C LEU A 184 17.46 -1.86 8.70
N THR A 185 17.95 -0.61 8.77
CA THR A 185 19.27 -0.22 8.24
C THR A 185 20.42 -0.63 9.16
N VAL A 186 20.12 -1.03 10.41
CA VAL A 186 21.10 -1.41 11.43
C VAL A 186 21.36 -2.93 11.46
N LEU A 187 20.74 -3.69 10.55
CA LEU A 187 20.85 -5.14 10.40
C LEU A 187 21.67 -5.51 9.16
#